data_AF-A8QGK9-F1
#
_entry.id   AF-A8QGK9-F1
#
_cell.length_a   1.000
_cell.length_b   1.000
_cell.length_c   1.000
_cell.angle_alpha   90.00
_cell.angle_beta   90.00
_cell.angle_gamma   90.00
#
_symmetry.space_group_name_H-M   'P 1'
#
loop_
_entity.id
_entity.type
_entity.pdbx_description
1 polymer ?
#
loop_
_entity_poly.entity_id
_entity_poly.type
_entity_poly.pdbx_seq_one_letter_code
_entity_poly.pdbx_strand_id
1 'polypeptide(L)'
;MTEKNWSDTDLLSYIVDFILKHKFLYDCPNVKFLSNNLWERIPRNWLEYLEKLNNEELNLFPFQKPTPYCPETLLEFHVASNEIFIHQSNSCLAAVLPDNLSQFDTPLIQGNSCMTVKKRHEIENFTVLLMAYCKLYGINRIVDVGCGV
;
A
#
# COMPACT_ATOMS: atom_id res chain seq x y z
N MET A 1 4.77 -0.91 -18.02
CA MET A 1 5.81 -0.17 -17.28
C MET A 1 7.07 -0.98 -17.37
N THR A 2 8.14 -0.42 -17.92
CA THR A 2 9.48 -1.02 -17.87
C THR A 2 9.95 -1.01 -16.41
N GLU A 3 10.18 -2.18 -15.82
CA GLU A 3 10.78 -2.30 -14.49
C GLU A 3 12.15 -1.61 -14.51
N LYS A 4 12.26 -0.51 -13.77
CA LYS A 4 13.52 0.20 -13.62
C LYS A 4 14.33 -0.60 -12.59
N ASN A 5 15.35 -1.33 -13.04
CA ASN A 5 16.26 -2.04 -12.13
C ASN A 5 17.03 -1.02 -11.29
N TRP A 6 16.71 -0.93 -10.01
CA TRP A 6 17.43 -0.10 -9.04
C TRP A 6 18.40 -0.99 -8.26
N SER A 7 19.57 -0.45 -7.91
CA SER A 7 20.36 -1.07 -6.84
C SER A 7 19.66 -0.86 -5.50
N ASP A 8 19.96 -1.70 -4.50
CA ASP A 8 19.40 -1.55 -3.15
C ASP A 8 19.72 -0.17 -2.54
N THR A 9 20.88 0.40 -2.88
CA THR A 9 21.30 1.72 -2.40
C THR A 9 20.50 2.84 -3.06
N ASP A 10 20.24 2.73 -4.37
CA ASP A 10 19.41 3.70 -5.11
C ASP A 10 17.96 3.67 -4.59
N LEU A 11 17.43 2.47 -4.32
CA LEU A 11 16.09 2.32 -3.74
C LEU A 11 16.00 2.91 -2.34
N LEU A 12 16.97 2.65 -1.48
CA LEU A 12 17.00 3.23 -0.15
C LEU A 12 17.08 4.77 -0.21
N SER A 13 17.94 5.32 -1.07
CA SER A 13 18.02 6.77 -1.27
C SER A 13 16.70 7.36 -1.73
N TYR A 14 16.07 6.73 -2.72
CA TYR A 14 14.77 7.18 -3.24
C TYR A 14 13.67 7.16 -2.17
N ILE A 15 13.63 6.10 -1.35
CA ILE A 15 12.68 5.99 -0.24
C ILE A 15 12.93 7.10 0.79
N VAL A 16 14.19 7.33 1.17
CA VAL A 16 14.54 8.40 2.13
C VAL A 16 14.14 9.76 1.59
N ASP A 17 14.46 10.06 0.32
CA ASP A 17 14.08 11.31 -0.33
C ASP A 17 12.55 11.48 -0.39
N PHE A 18 11.82 10.42 -0.74
CA PHE A 18 10.36 10.41 -0.75
C PHE A 18 9.77 10.68 0.65
N ILE A 19 10.28 10.01 1.67
CA ILE A 19 9.87 10.18 3.07
C ILE A 19 10.12 11.64 3.47
N LEU A 20 11.34 12.14 3.28
CA LEU A 20 11.71 13.52 3.64
C LEU A 20 10.88 14.57 2.89
N LYS A 21 10.68 14.41 1.58
CA LYS A 21 9.87 15.31 0.74
C LYS A 21 8.43 15.42 1.25
N HIS A 22 7.85 14.32 1.74
CA HIS A 22 6.45 14.26 2.19
C HIS A 22 6.30 14.29 3.71
N LYS A 23 7.34 14.70 4.43
CA LYS A 23 7.35 14.79 5.90
C LYS A 23 6.17 15.57 6.46
N PHE A 24 5.72 16.61 5.76
CA PHE A 24 4.55 17.40 6.15
C PHE A 24 3.28 16.55 6.37
N LEU A 25 3.14 15.37 5.77
CA LEU A 25 1.97 14.49 5.98
C LEU A 25 1.97 13.74 7.31
N TYR A 26 3.13 13.60 7.97
CA TYR A 26 3.28 12.73 9.14
C TYR A 26 4.22 13.28 10.24
N ASP A 27 4.69 14.54 10.15
CA ASP A 27 5.60 15.17 11.13
C ASP A 27 4.99 15.35 12.54
N CYS A 28 3.71 15.05 12.71
CA CYS A 28 3.07 15.00 14.02
C CYS A 28 1.95 13.96 14.05
N PRO A 29 1.59 13.44 15.24
CA PRO A 29 0.51 12.46 15.38
C PRO A 29 -0.84 12.98 14.84
N ASN A 30 -1.50 12.18 13.99
CA ASN A 30 -2.77 12.55 13.35
C ASN A 30 -4.02 12.39 14.25
N VAL A 31 -3.85 12.23 15.56
CA VAL A 31 -4.93 11.92 16.53
C VAL A 31 -5.93 13.07 16.77
N LYS A 32 -5.60 14.29 16.36
CA LYS A 32 -6.48 15.48 16.45
C LYS A 32 -6.44 16.29 15.15
N PHE A 33 -6.56 15.59 14.02
CA PHE A 33 -6.34 16.14 12.68
C PHE A 33 -7.10 17.44 12.40
N LEU A 34 -8.40 17.47 12.69
CA LEU A 34 -9.22 18.67 12.50
C LEU A 34 -9.03 19.69 13.63
N SER A 35 -9.04 19.24 14.89
CA SER A 35 -9.01 20.14 16.05
C SER A 35 -7.68 20.90 16.21
N ASN A 36 -6.59 20.35 15.68
CA ASN A 36 -5.27 20.99 15.69
C ASN A 36 -4.93 21.63 14.34
N ASN A 37 -5.90 21.76 13.42
CA ASN A 37 -5.71 22.29 12.07
C ASN A 37 -4.57 21.60 11.28
N LEU A 38 -4.35 20.30 11.51
CA LEU A 38 -3.28 19.55 10.82
C LEU A 38 -3.55 19.42 9.31
N TRP A 39 -4.77 19.67 8.87
CA TRP A 39 -5.13 19.73 7.46
C TRP A 39 -4.48 20.93 6.75
N GLU A 40 -4.15 22.02 7.45
CA GLU A 40 -3.56 23.23 6.84
C GLU A 40 -2.17 23.00 6.24
N ARG A 41 -1.45 21.95 6.69
CA ARG A 41 -0.15 21.57 6.13
C ARG A 41 -0.26 20.85 4.78
N ILE A 42 -1.44 20.38 4.43
CA ILE A 42 -1.69 19.68 3.16
C ILE A 42 -1.87 20.74 2.07
N PRO A 43 -1.23 20.60 0.89
CA PRO A 43 -1.45 21.51 -0.23
C PRO A 43 -2.95 21.67 -0.53
N ARG A 44 -3.41 22.92 -0.63
CA ARG A 44 -4.85 23.23 -0.81
C ARG A 44 -5.45 22.55 -2.03
N ASN A 45 -4.71 22.49 -3.14
CA ASN A 45 -5.13 21.80 -4.35
C ASN A 45 -5.31 20.29 -4.15
N TRP A 46 -4.59 19.65 -3.21
CA TRP A 46 -4.81 18.25 -2.86
C TRP A 46 -6.14 18.11 -2.10
N LEU A 47 -6.39 18.97 -1.12
CA LEU A 47 -7.65 18.97 -0.37
C LEU A 47 -8.86 19.20 -1.29
N GLU A 48 -8.80 20.22 -2.15
CA GLU A 48 -9.85 20.53 -3.13
C GLU A 48 -10.13 19.40 -4.12
N TYR A 49 -9.12 18.58 -4.43
CA TYR A 49 -9.29 17.39 -5.25
C TYR A 49 -9.92 16.25 -4.44
N LEU A 50 -9.36 15.95 -3.27
CA LEU A 50 -9.80 14.84 -2.41
C LEU A 50 -11.21 15.04 -1.88
N GLU A 51 -11.62 16.28 -1.59
CA GLU A 51 -12.98 16.61 -1.13
C GLU A 51 -14.06 16.31 -2.19
N LYS A 52 -13.70 16.30 -3.47
CA LYS A 52 -14.62 15.98 -4.57
C LYS A 52 -14.85 14.48 -4.75
N LEU A 53 -14.00 13.66 -4.14
CA LEU A 53 -14.11 12.20 -4.21
C LEU A 53 -15.15 11.73 -3.19
N ASN A 54 -16.00 10.79 -3.60
CA ASN A 54 -16.89 10.10 -2.69
C ASN A 54 -16.12 9.07 -1.84
N ASN A 55 -16.80 8.49 -0.84
CA ASN A 55 -16.17 7.53 0.07
C ASN A 55 -15.58 6.30 -0.64
N GLU A 56 -16.22 5.79 -1.69
CA GLU A 56 -15.72 4.65 -2.45
C GLU A 56 -14.45 5.04 -3.22
N GLU A 57 -14.47 6.19 -3.90
CA GLU A 57 -13.32 6.74 -4.62
C GLU A 57 -12.14 7.01 -3.68
N LEU A 58 -12.37 7.58 -2.49
CA LEU A 58 -11.34 7.80 -1.48
C LEU A 58 -10.72 6.49 -0.98
N ASN A 59 -11.53 5.44 -0.79
CA ASN A 59 -11.05 4.13 -0.37
C ASN A 59 -10.24 3.42 -1.47
N LEU A 60 -10.57 3.67 -2.74
CA LEU A 60 -9.88 3.11 -3.90
C LEU A 60 -8.66 3.93 -4.33
N PHE A 61 -8.57 5.20 -3.93
CA PHE A 61 -7.53 6.14 -4.34
C PHE A 61 -6.09 5.61 -4.22
N PRO A 62 -5.68 4.91 -3.15
CA PRO A 62 -4.30 4.40 -3.06
C PRO A 62 -3.98 3.30 -4.08
N PHE A 63 -5.00 2.61 -4.59
CA PHE A 63 -4.88 1.39 -5.40
C PHE A 63 -5.21 1.60 -6.88
N GLN A 64 -5.89 2.70 -7.21
CA GLN A 64 -6.37 2.97 -8.55
C GLN A 64 -5.76 4.25 -9.09
N LYS A 65 -5.57 4.28 -10.41
CA LYS A 65 -5.06 5.47 -11.08
C LYS A 65 -5.99 6.68 -10.79
N PRO A 66 -5.45 7.79 -10.26
CA PRO A 66 -6.24 8.99 -10.03
C PRO A 66 -6.90 9.51 -11.30
N THR A 67 -7.99 10.26 -11.13
CA THR A 67 -8.72 10.87 -12.27
C THR A 67 -7.84 11.90 -13.00
N PRO A 68 -8.14 12.25 -14.27
CA PRO A 68 -7.33 13.18 -15.06
C PRO A 68 -7.17 14.59 -14.45
N TYR A 69 -8.05 14.98 -13.53
CA TYR A 69 -8.02 16.29 -12.87
C TYR A 69 -7.20 16.28 -11.57
N CYS A 70 -6.52 15.17 -11.24
CA CYS A 70 -5.64 15.06 -10.08
C CYS A 70 -4.51 16.11 -10.18
N PRO A 71 -4.26 16.88 -9.11
CA PRO A 71 -3.12 17.79 -9.06
C PRO A 71 -1.81 17.05 -9.35
N GLU A 72 -0.94 17.66 -10.15
CA GLU A 72 0.32 17.06 -10.59
C GLU A 72 1.15 16.52 -9.42
N THR A 73 1.33 17.32 -8.37
CA THR A 73 2.12 16.91 -7.19
C THR A 73 1.46 15.78 -6.38
N LEU A 74 0.13 15.66 -6.40
CA LEU A 74 -0.58 14.55 -5.77
C LEU A 74 -0.44 13.28 -6.63
N LEU A 75 -0.49 13.42 -7.96
CA LEU A 75 -0.24 12.33 -8.89
C LEU A 75 1.19 11.81 -8.77
N GLU A 76 2.19 12.70 -8.68
CA GLU A 76 3.58 12.35 -8.41
C GLU A 76 3.72 11.56 -7.10
N PHE A 77 3.10 12.05 -6.03
CA PHE A 77 3.08 11.35 -4.74
C PHE A 77 2.47 9.95 -4.87
N HIS A 78 1.32 9.85 -5.53
CA HIS A 78 0.62 8.59 -5.74
C HIS A 78 1.46 7.58 -6.54
N VAL A 79 2.09 8.02 -7.63
CA VAL A 79 2.95 7.17 -8.48
C VAL A 79 4.18 6.71 -7.70
N ALA A 80 4.90 7.64 -7.07
CA ALA A 80 6.09 7.31 -6.28
C ALA A 80 5.78 6.36 -5.12
N SER A 81 4.67 6.57 -4.41
CA SER A 81 4.22 5.68 -3.33
C SER A 81 3.94 4.27 -3.83
N ASN A 82 3.30 4.13 -5.01
CA ASN A 82 3.00 2.83 -5.59
C ASN A 82 4.25 2.13 -6.12
N GLU A 83 5.19 2.86 -6.74
CA GLU A 83 6.47 2.30 -7.17
C GLU A 83 7.26 1.75 -5.98
N ILE A 84 7.36 2.52 -4.88
CA ILE A 84 8.00 2.06 -3.64
C ILE A 84 7.31 0.81 -3.09
N PHE A 85 5.97 0.79 -3.05
CA PHE A 85 5.22 -0.37 -2.58
C PHE A 85 5.49 -1.61 -3.42
N ILE A 86 5.46 -1.50 -4.75
CA ILE A 86 5.72 -2.63 -5.66
C ILE A 86 7.13 -3.18 -5.45
N HIS A 87 8.14 -2.30 -5.39
CA HIS A 87 9.52 -2.73 -5.15
C HIS A 87 9.67 -3.42 -3.79
N GLN A 88 9.14 -2.84 -2.71
CA GLN A 88 9.22 -3.47 -1.39
C GLN A 88 8.45 -4.78 -1.32
N SER A 89 7.25 -4.85 -1.92
CA SER A 89 6.45 -6.06 -1.99
C SER A 89 7.23 -7.17 -2.70
N ASN A 90 7.80 -6.88 -3.88
CA ASN A 90 8.60 -7.82 -4.64
C ASN A 90 9.87 -8.27 -3.90
N SER A 91 10.60 -7.34 -3.26
CA SER A 91 11.78 -7.67 -2.46
C SER A 91 11.44 -8.52 -1.24
N CYS A 92 10.37 -8.20 -0.52
CA CYS A 92 9.87 -8.99 0.60
C CYS A 92 9.45 -10.39 0.14
N LEU A 93 8.71 -10.49 -0.95
CA LEU A 93 8.32 -11.77 -1.54
C LEU A 93 9.55 -12.57 -1.95
N ALA A 94 10.55 -11.97 -2.60
CA ALA A 94 11.78 -12.66 -2.98
C ALA A 94 12.65 -13.10 -1.78
N ALA A 95 12.70 -12.32 -0.70
CA ALA A 95 13.45 -12.68 0.51
C ALA A 95 12.80 -13.83 1.29
N VAL A 96 11.50 -14.02 1.09
CA VAL A 96 10.68 -14.92 1.91
C VAL A 96 10.26 -16.17 1.15
N LEU A 97 10.09 -16.07 -0.17
CA LEU A 97 9.75 -17.17 -1.05
C LEU A 97 11.03 -17.77 -1.64
N PRO A 98 11.35 -19.05 -1.40
CA PRO A 98 12.37 -19.74 -2.18
C PRO A 98 12.07 -19.64 -3.68
N ASP A 99 13.13 -19.60 -4.51
CA ASP A 99 13.11 -19.42 -5.97
C ASP A 99 12.05 -20.27 -6.72
N ASN A 100 11.66 -21.41 -6.13
CA ASN A 100 10.69 -22.37 -6.66
C ASN A 100 9.21 -22.00 -6.45
N LEU A 101 8.90 -20.90 -5.74
CA LEU A 101 7.53 -20.49 -5.38
C LEU A 101 7.04 -19.25 -6.15
N SER A 102 7.80 -18.75 -7.13
CA SER A 102 7.41 -17.63 -8.01
C SER A 102 6.19 -17.92 -8.91
N GLN A 103 5.62 -19.12 -8.84
CA GLN A 103 4.50 -19.61 -9.66
C GLN A 103 3.16 -19.71 -8.93
N PHE A 104 3.00 -19.20 -7.70
CA PHE A 104 1.66 -19.15 -7.13
C PHE A 104 0.87 -18.04 -7.82
N ASP A 105 0.02 -18.46 -8.74
CA ASP A 105 -1.16 -17.68 -9.11
C ASP A 105 -1.82 -17.22 -7.81
N THR A 106 -1.86 -15.91 -7.61
CA THR A 106 -2.63 -15.26 -6.54
C THR A 106 -3.98 -15.96 -6.47
N PRO A 107 -4.33 -16.66 -5.37
CA PRO A 107 -5.65 -17.21 -5.24
C PRO A 107 -6.62 -16.05 -5.34
N LEU A 108 -7.61 -16.16 -6.23
CA LEU A 108 -8.79 -15.31 -6.19
C LEU A 108 -9.45 -15.57 -4.83
N ILE A 109 -9.06 -14.80 -3.82
CA ILE A 109 -9.78 -14.77 -2.56
C ILE A 109 -11.12 -14.13 -2.90
N GLN A 110 -12.15 -14.96 -2.97
CA GLN A 110 -13.52 -14.49 -3.04
C GLN A 110 -13.85 -13.89 -1.68
N GLY A 111 -13.46 -12.63 -1.49
CA GLY A 111 -13.70 -11.89 -0.27
C GLY A 111 -15.19 -11.82 0.01
N ASN A 112 -15.58 -12.03 1.27
CA ASN A 112 -16.93 -11.72 1.71
C ASN A 112 -17.22 -10.24 1.45
N SER A 113 -18.38 -9.93 0.88
CA SER A 113 -18.84 -8.56 0.55
C SER A 113 -18.96 -7.60 1.74
N CYS A 114 -18.71 -8.09 2.96
CA CYS A 114 -18.78 -7.32 4.21
C CYS A 114 -17.43 -6.73 4.66
N MET A 115 -16.34 -6.95 3.93
CA MET A 115 -15.01 -6.46 4.32
C MET A 115 -14.72 -5.08 3.75
N THR A 116 -14.12 -4.19 4.55
CA THR A 116 -13.61 -2.91 4.04
C THR A 116 -12.50 -3.16 3.02
N VAL A 117 -12.34 -2.26 2.05
CA VAL A 117 -11.30 -2.36 1.00
C VAL A 117 -9.90 -2.52 1.61
N LYS A 118 -9.61 -1.78 2.69
CA LYS A 118 -8.36 -1.89 3.44
C LYS A 118 -8.17 -3.29 4.05
N LYS A 119 -9.16 -3.78 4.83
CA LYS A 119 -9.08 -5.10 5.49
C LYS A 119 -8.92 -6.21 4.45
N ARG A 120 -9.61 -6.09 3.31
CA ARG A 120 -9.50 -7.03 2.20
C ARG A 120 -8.10 -7.02 1.59
N HIS A 121 -7.54 -5.87 1.25
CA HIS A 121 -6.18 -5.75 0.70
C HIS A 121 -5.12 -6.31 1.66
N GLU A 122 -5.23 -6.03 2.97
CA GLU A 122 -4.33 -6.57 3.99
C GLU A 122 -4.40 -8.10 4.06
N ILE A 123 -5.60 -8.68 4.08
CA ILE A 123 -5.81 -10.13 4.14
C ILE A 123 -5.38 -10.81 2.84
N GLU A 124 -5.69 -10.24 1.68
CA GLU A 124 -5.29 -10.78 0.37
C GLU A 124 -3.77 -10.91 0.28
N ASN A 125 -3.03 -9.85 0.59
CA ASN A 125 -1.57 -9.88 0.55
C ASN A 125 -0.97 -10.82 1.61
N PHE A 126 -1.52 -10.83 2.83
CA PHE A 126 -1.02 -11.71 3.89
C PHE A 126 -1.28 -13.19 3.60
N THR A 127 -2.43 -13.51 3.02
CA THR A 127 -2.82 -14.89 2.71
C THR A 127 -1.92 -15.50 1.65
N VAL A 128 -1.52 -14.74 0.62
CA VAL A 128 -0.56 -15.20 -0.41
C VAL A 128 0.74 -15.67 0.26
N LEU A 129 1.29 -14.85 1.16
CA LEU A 129 2.49 -15.17 1.91
C LEU A 129 2.30 -16.42 2.77
N LEU A 130 1.21 -16.46 3.54
CA LEU A 130 0.89 -17.56 4.45
C LEU A 130 0.76 -18.90 3.73
N MET A 131 0.08 -18.91 2.57
CA MET A 131 -0.10 -20.10 1.74
C MET A 131 1.24 -20.65 1.22
N ALA A 132 2.15 -19.76 0.81
CA ALA A 132 3.47 -20.17 0.36
C ALA A 132 4.30 -20.81 1.48
N TYR A 133 4.29 -20.23 2.68
CA TYR A 133 4.91 -20.84 3.87
C TYR A 133 4.32 -22.19 4.21
N CYS A 134 2.99 -22.30 4.17
CA CYS A 134 2.34 -23.55 4.52
C CYS A 134 2.74 -24.68 3.57
N LYS A 135 2.82 -24.40 2.27
CA LYS A 135 3.31 -25.36 1.29
C LYS A 135 4.79 -25.67 1.46
N LEU A 136 5.64 -24.67 1.70
CA LEU A 136 7.08 -24.85 1.83
C LEU A 136 7.47 -25.73 3.03
N TYR A 137 6.83 -25.53 4.17
CA TYR A 137 7.17 -26.22 5.42
C TYR A 137 6.20 -27.33 5.79
N GLY A 138 5.26 -27.67 4.90
CA GLY A 138 4.24 -28.70 5.16
C GLY A 138 3.33 -28.37 6.35
N ILE A 139 3.05 -27.08 6.59
CA ILE A 139 2.17 -26.63 7.66
C ILE A 139 0.73 -26.99 7.28
N ASN A 140 0.08 -27.79 8.10
CA ASN A 140 -1.29 -28.27 7.90
C ASN A 140 -2.30 -27.70 8.91
N ARG A 141 -1.83 -26.83 9.83
CA ARG A 141 -2.66 -26.18 10.84
C ARG A 141 -2.20 -24.75 11.06
N ILE A 142 -3.16 -23.84 11.02
CA ILE A 142 -2.98 -22.42 11.32
C ILE A 142 -3.96 -22.08 12.44
N VAL A 143 -3.49 -21.34 13.44
CA VAL A 143 -4.32 -20.84 14.54
C VAL A 143 -4.26 -19.32 14.49
N ASP A 144 -5.37 -18.68 14.10
CA ASP A 144 -5.51 -17.22 14.13
C ASP A 144 -6.04 -16.80 15.50
N VAL A 145 -5.19 -16.16 16.30
CA VAL A 145 -5.50 -15.71 17.65
C VAL A 145 -5.85 -14.23 17.59
N GLY A 146 -7.11 -13.88 17.91
CA GLY A 146 -7.59 -12.50 17.86
C GLY A 146 -8.16 -12.08 16.50
N CYS A 147 -8.69 -13.03 15.72
CA CYS A 147 -9.28 -12.81 14.39
C CYS A 147 -10.44 -11.79 14.32
N GLY A 148 -10.98 -11.37 15.48
CA GLY A 148 -12.15 -10.50 15.55
C GLY A 148 -13.40 -11.17 15.00
N VAL A 149 -14.39 -10.37 14.60
CA VAL A 149 -15.59 -10.79 13.85
C VAL A 149 -15.65 -10.00 12.54
#